data_AF-A0A382XTS2-F1
#
_entry.id   AF-A0A382XTS2-F1
#
_cell.length_a   1.000
_cell.length_b   1.000
_cell.length_c   1.000
_cell.angle_alpha   90.00
_cell.angle_beta   90.00
_cell.angle_gamma   90.00
#
_symmetry.space_group_name_H-M   'P 1'
#
loop_
_entity.id
_entity.type
_entity.pdbx_description
1 polymer ?
#
loop_
_entity_poly.entity_id
_entity_poly.type
_entity_poly.pdbx_seq_one_letter_code
_entity_poly.pdbx_strand_id
1 'polypeptide(L)'
;MFAIDLSSVKYCVETEYIKLMRGVNQGFTLIELMIAVAIIAVLVAVGVPQYQNYVARSQAIEGVNLAGGIKTALAEYYNTNGAFPKDTTDPHVGLGLEPATSITGKYVTSVTVSDDGLGTITAEFGSGNHAGKFVRLTPVPVASGSIYFDCDSDIEESYRPKECVEGTSGPTALEIAQAALETAKEALVTAESNYDNYFASNNADWDID
;
A
#
# COMPACT_ATOMS: atom_id res chain seq x y z
N MET A 1 -14.82 41.04 -13.53
CA MET A 1 -14.71 42.12 -12.54
C MET A 1 -16.06 42.83 -12.45
N PHE A 2 -16.99 42.27 -11.67
CA PHE A 2 -18.21 42.96 -11.27
C PHE A 2 -18.04 43.25 -9.77
N ALA A 3 -17.78 44.51 -9.46
CA ALA A 3 -17.72 45.01 -8.11
C ALA A 3 -19.16 45.11 -7.57
N ILE A 4 -19.47 44.35 -6.52
CA ILE A 4 -20.66 44.59 -5.72
C ILE A 4 -20.28 45.71 -4.74
N ASP A 5 -20.94 46.84 -4.88
CA ASP A 5 -20.75 48.04 -4.06
C ASP A 5 -21.21 47.76 -2.62
N LEU A 6 -20.25 47.65 -1.70
CA LEU A 6 -20.49 47.40 -0.26
C LEU A 6 -21.18 48.58 0.45
N SER A 7 -21.34 49.75 -0.20
CA SER A 7 -22.01 50.90 0.41
C SER A 7 -23.54 50.78 0.40
N SER A 8 -24.12 49.99 -0.50
CA SER A 8 -25.58 49.82 -0.62
C SER A 8 -26.19 48.85 0.40
N VAL A 9 -25.38 47.94 0.96
CA VAL A 9 -25.85 46.98 1.98
C VAL A 9 -26.03 47.64 3.35
N LYS A 10 -25.28 48.72 3.60
CA LYS A 10 -25.23 49.38 4.91
C LYS A 10 -26.48 50.23 5.22
N TYR A 11 -27.23 50.66 4.20
CA TYR A 11 -28.42 51.51 4.38
C TYR A 11 -29.75 50.74 4.53
N CYS A 12 -29.76 49.40 4.44
CA CYS A 12 -30.98 48.61 4.57
C CYS A 12 -31.24 48.11 6.01
N VAL A 13 -30.28 48.24 6.93
CA VAL A 13 -30.31 47.53 8.22
C VAL A 13 -30.45 48.47 9.44
N GLU A 14 -30.92 49.70 9.27
CA GLU A 14 -31.00 50.62 10.40
C GLU A 14 -32.13 51.66 10.28
N THR A 15 -33.38 51.20 10.28
CA THR A 15 -34.55 51.82 10.94
C THR A 15 -35.84 51.09 10.56
N GLU A 16 -36.73 50.88 11.54
CA GLU A 16 -38.04 50.20 11.46
C GLU A 16 -38.06 48.67 11.52
N TYR A 17 -37.81 48.08 12.69
CA TYR A 17 -38.55 46.88 13.15
C TYR A 17 -38.61 46.77 14.69
N ILE A 18 -38.76 47.89 15.40
CA ILE A 18 -39.22 47.89 16.80
C ILE A 18 -40.77 47.82 16.79
N LYS A 19 -41.31 46.64 16.46
CA LYS A 19 -42.67 46.18 16.80
C LYS A 19 -42.89 44.82 16.14
N LEU A 20 -43.36 43.85 16.92
CA LEU A 20 -43.81 42.51 16.49
C LEU A 20 -42.76 41.45 16.16
N MET A 21 -41.92 41.10 17.14
CA MET A 21 -41.58 39.69 17.35
C MET A 21 -41.61 39.37 18.86
N ARG A 22 -42.82 39.22 19.41
CA ARG A 22 -43.02 38.20 20.46
C ARG A 22 -42.93 36.85 19.76
N GLY A 23 -41.71 36.48 19.33
CA GLY A 23 -41.41 35.13 18.91
C GLY A 23 -41.77 34.23 20.08
N VAL A 24 -42.73 33.34 19.86
CA VAL A 24 -43.06 32.30 20.83
C VAL A 24 -41.75 31.59 21.12
N ASN A 25 -41.23 31.72 22.35
CA ASN A 25 -40.15 30.87 22.83
C ASN A 25 -40.74 29.46 22.95
N GLN A 26 -40.87 28.76 21.82
CA GLN A 26 -41.14 27.33 21.75
C GLN A 26 -39.85 26.64 22.23
N GLY A 27 -39.67 26.59 23.54
CA GLY A 27 -38.61 25.80 24.14
C GLY A 27 -38.83 24.32 23.80
N PHE A 28 -37.79 23.63 23.37
CA PHE A 28 -37.78 22.17 23.31
C PHE A 28 -38.22 21.61 24.65
N THR A 29 -39.15 20.67 24.63
CA THR A 29 -39.59 20.02 25.86
C THR A 29 -38.46 19.14 26.40
N LEU A 30 -38.31 19.05 27.72
CA LEU A 30 -37.32 18.16 28.34
C LEU A 30 -37.53 16.69 27.90
N ILE A 31 -38.77 16.31 27.61
CA ILE A 31 -39.11 14.95 27.14
C ILE A 31 -38.64 14.71 25.69
N GLU A 32 -38.75 15.68 24.78
CA GLU A 32 -38.20 15.55 23.43
C GLU A 32 -36.69 15.38 23.46
N LEU A 33 -36.01 16.15 24.32
CA LEU A 33 -34.57 16.07 24.45
C LEU A 33 -34.13 14.72 25.03
N MET A 34 -34.86 14.17 26.01
CA MET A 34 -34.57 12.84 26.56
C MET A 34 -34.73 11.73 25.51
N ILE A 35 -35.77 11.78 24.69
CA ILE A 35 -35.98 10.78 23.62
C ILE A 35 -34.89 10.92 22.54
N ALA A 36 -34.56 12.15 22.14
CA ALA A 36 -33.50 12.39 21.16
C ALA A 36 -32.14 11.82 21.63
N VAL A 37 -31.78 12.07 22.89
CA VAL A 37 -30.53 11.53 23.47
C VAL A 37 -30.56 10.00 23.54
N ALA A 38 -31.71 9.40 23.87
CA ALA A 38 -31.85 7.95 23.88
C ALA A 38 -31.62 7.32 22.49
N ILE A 39 -32.16 7.93 21.43
CA ILE A 39 -31.96 7.45 20.06
C ILE A 39 -30.49 7.60 19.64
N ILE A 40 -29.87 8.76 19.90
CA ILE A 40 -28.47 9.00 19.58
C ILE A 40 -27.56 8.02 20.33
N ALA A 41 -27.86 7.69 21.59
CA ALA A 41 -27.09 6.73 22.37
C ALA A 41 -27.03 5.35 21.70
N VAL A 42 -28.16 4.86 21.17
CA VAL A 42 -28.21 3.57 20.45
C VAL A 42 -27.44 3.65 19.13
N LEU A 43 -27.59 4.74 18.37
CA LEU A 43 -26.86 4.92 17.10
C LEU A 43 -25.35 4.97 17.31
N VAL A 44 -24.89 5.67 18.35
CA VAL A 44 -23.45 5.77 18.68
C VAL A 44 -22.89 4.42 19.10
N ALA A 45 -23.63 3.63 19.90
CA ALA A 45 -23.20 2.32 20.35
C ALA A 45 -22.88 1.36 19.19
N VAL A 46 -23.65 1.41 18.10
CA VAL A 46 -23.42 0.58 16.90
C VAL A 46 -22.48 1.26 15.90
N GLY A 47 -22.54 2.58 15.77
CA GLY A 47 -21.80 3.34 14.75
C GLY A 47 -20.30 3.48 15.05
N VAL A 48 -19.92 3.66 16.31
CA VAL A 48 -18.50 3.86 16.69
C VAL A 48 -17.61 2.66 16.34
N PRO A 49 -17.94 1.39 16.68
CA PRO A 49 -17.06 0.27 16.34
C PRO A 49 -16.92 0.08 14.83
N GLN A 50 -17.99 0.31 14.05
CA GLN A 50 -17.92 0.24 12.60
C GLN A 50 -17.01 1.33 12.00
N TYR A 51 -17.08 2.55 12.54
CA TYR A 51 -16.22 3.64 12.11
C TYR A 51 -14.74 3.36 12.42
N GLN A 52 -14.44 2.80 13.59
CA GLN A 52 -13.07 2.39 13.95
C GLN A 52 -12.51 1.34 12.97
N ASN A 53 -13.33 0.35 12.59
CA ASN A 53 -12.95 -0.67 11.60
C ASN A 53 -12.68 -0.06 10.21
N TYR A 54 -13.49 0.92 9.80
CA TYR A 54 -13.26 1.65 8.56
C TYR A 54 -11.94 2.43 8.59
N VAL A 55 -11.65 3.12 9.70
CA VAL A 55 -10.39 3.84 9.88
C VAL A 55 -9.21 2.88 9.85
N ALA A 56 -9.28 1.73 10.53
CA ALA A 56 -8.22 0.71 10.49
C ALA A 56 -7.97 0.21 9.05
N ARG A 57 -9.01 -0.08 8.27
CA ARG A 57 -8.84 -0.46 6.86
C ARG A 57 -8.22 0.65 6.03
N SER A 58 -8.65 1.90 6.24
CA SER A 58 -8.08 3.06 5.56
C SER A 58 -6.59 3.24 5.87
N GLN A 59 -6.17 2.96 7.11
CA GLN A 59 -4.76 2.98 7.49
C GLN A 59 -3.96 1.93 6.72
N ALA A 60 -4.48 0.69 6.61
CA ALA A 60 -3.81 -0.37 5.88
C ALA A 60 -3.61 -0.04 4.38
N ILE A 61 -4.60 0.60 3.75
CA ILE A 61 -4.53 1.02 2.35
C ILE A 61 -3.43 2.07 2.11
N GLU A 62 -3.14 2.92 3.10
CA GLU A 62 -2.03 3.87 3.00
C GLU A 62 -0.68 3.15 2.76
N GLY A 63 -0.44 2.05 3.47
CA GLY A 63 0.76 1.22 3.27
C GLY A 63 0.84 0.62 1.88
N VAL A 64 -0.26 0.05 1.39
CA VAL A 64 -0.32 -0.48 0.01
C VAL A 64 -0.04 0.61 -1.02
N ASN A 65 -0.58 1.82 -0.82
CA ASN A 65 -0.40 2.92 -1.76
C ASN A 65 1.05 3.43 -1.78
N LEU A 66 1.67 3.57 -0.61
CA LEU A 66 3.07 3.99 -0.50
C LEU A 66 4.02 2.94 -1.09
N ALA A 67 3.83 1.66 -0.75
CA ALA A 67 4.59 0.56 -1.34
C ALA A 67 4.34 0.45 -2.86
N GLY A 68 3.10 0.70 -3.30
CA GLY A 68 2.70 0.69 -4.69
C GLY A 68 3.43 1.73 -5.56
N GLY A 69 3.84 2.86 -4.99
CA GLY A 69 4.62 3.88 -5.69
C GLY A 69 6.00 3.40 -6.18
N ILE A 70 6.55 2.35 -5.57
CA ILE A 70 7.87 1.80 -5.92
C ILE A 70 7.80 0.78 -7.06
N LYS A 71 6.62 0.19 -7.33
CA LYS A 71 6.44 -0.89 -8.32
C LYS A 71 7.03 -0.54 -9.69
N THR A 72 6.82 0.69 -10.15
CA THR A 72 7.31 1.15 -11.46
C THR A 72 8.84 1.18 -11.52
N ALA A 73 9.50 1.80 -10.53
CA ALA A 73 10.96 1.88 -10.49
C ALA A 73 11.60 0.49 -10.43
N LEU A 74 11.01 -0.40 -9.63
CA LEU A 74 11.49 -1.78 -9.54
C LEU A 74 11.30 -2.56 -10.86
N ALA A 75 10.16 -2.36 -11.54
CA ALA A 75 9.92 -2.98 -12.83
C ALA A 75 10.87 -2.47 -13.92
N GLU A 76 11.16 -1.16 -13.95
CA GLU A 76 12.15 -0.57 -14.85
C GLU A 76 13.56 -1.12 -14.61
N TYR A 77 13.93 -1.28 -13.33
CA TYR A 77 15.20 -1.90 -12.96
C TYR A 77 15.29 -3.34 -13.46
N TYR A 78 14.25 -4.15 -13.23
CA TYR A 78 14.20 -5.52 -13.74
C TYR A 78 14.29 -5.58 -15.27
N ASN A 79 13.59 -4.70 -15.98
CA ASN A 79 13.62 -4.65 -17.45
C ASN A 79 15.01 -4.27 -18.00
N THR A 80 15.77 -3.47 -17.26
CA THR A 80 17.11 -3.02 -17.69
C THR A 80 18.19 -4.03 -17.32
N ASN A 81 18.10 -4.65 -16.14
CA ASN A 81 19.15 -5.48 -15.57
C ASN A 81 18.87 -7.00 -15.68
N GLY A 82 17.64 -7.39 -15.98
CA GLY A 82 17.19 -8.79 -16.02
C GLY A 82 17.07 -9.46 -14.65
N ALA A 83 17.24 -8.72 -13.56
CA ALA A 83 17.16 -9.20 -12.18
C ALA A 83 16.74 -8.07 -11.23
N PHE A 84 16.23 -8.43 -10.05
CA PHE A 84 16.00 -7.47 -8.97
C PHE A 84 17.32 -7.13 -8.23
N PRO A 85 17.36 -6.02 -7.48
CA PRO A 85 18.54 -5.64 -6.71
C PRO A 85 19.00 -6.76 -5.79
N LYS A 86 20.28 -7.11 -5.87
CA LYS A 86 20.91 -8.15 -5.05
C LYS A 86 22.30 -7.71 -4.60
N ASP A 87 22.63 -7.97 -3.34
CA ASP A 87 23.96 -7.72 -2.76
C ASP A 87 24.40 -6.24 -2.94
N THR A 88 23.45 -5.30 -2.85
CA THR A 88 23.71 -3.85 -2.95
C THR A 88 23.83 -3.22 -1.58
N THR A 89 24.60 -2.13 -1.45
CA THR A 89 24.70 -1.38 -0.19
C THR A 89 23.37 -0.71 0.19
N ASP A 90 22.62 -0.26 -0.81
CA ASP A 90 21.26 0.27 -0.67
C ASP A 90 20.50 0.09 -2.00
N PRO A 91 19.45 -0.76 -2.06
CA PRO A 91 18.64 -0.92 -3.26
C PRO A 91 17.87 0.35 -3.63
N HIS A 92 17.58 1.25 -2.69
CA HIS A 92 16.88 2.51 -3.00
C HIS A 92 17.70 3.41 -3.91
N VAL A 93 19.00 3.55 -3.65
CA VAL A 93 19.91 4.34 -4.49
C VAL A 93 19.99 3.77 -5.90
N GLY A 94 20.07 2.43 -6.02
CA GLY A 94 20.09 1.75 -7.32
C GLY A 94 18.80 1.92 -8.13
N LEU A 95 17.67 2.15 -7.43
CA LEU A 95 16.36 2.41 -8.02
C LEU A 95 16.04 3.89 -8.21
N GLY A 96 16.95 4.81 -7.81
CA GLY A 96 16.69 6.25 -7.85
C GLY A 96 15.62 6.72 -6.87
N LEU A 97 15.43 5.97 -5.78
CA LEU A 97 14.46 6.26 -4.72
C LEU A 97 15.12 7.00 -3.57
N GLU A 98 14.31 7.76 -2.85
CA GLU A 98 14.68 8.35 -1.56
C GLU A 98 14.92 7.22 -0.53
N PRO A 99 15.74 7.43 0.53
CA PRO A 99 15.97 6.41 1.55
C PRO A 99 14.68 5.89 2.17
N ALA A 100 14.67 4.61 2.56
CA ALA A 100 13.48 3.92 3.07
C ALA A 100 12.75 4.67 4.20
N THR A 101 13.51 5.32 5.09
CA THR A 101 12.99 6.09 6.23
C THR A 101 12.41 7.45 5.87
N SER A 102 12.60 7.91 4.64
CA SER A 102 12.06 9.17 4.12
C SER A 102 10.76 8.96 3.33
N ILE A 103 10.49 7.71 2.92
CA ILE A 103 9.21 7.32 2.30
C ILE A 103 8.21 7.06 3.43
N THR A 104 7.68 8.13 4.00
CA THR A 104 6.79 8.09 5.17
C THR A 104 5.37 8.52 4.85
N GLY A 105 4.42 7.99 5.59
CA GLY A 105 3.02 8.41 5.60
C GLY A 105 2.59 8.96 6.95
N LYS A 106 1.27 9.08 7.14
CA LYS A 106 0.68 9.40 8.44
C LYS A 106 0.83 8.22 9.41
N TYR A 107 0.71 6.98 8.92
CA TYR A 107 0.79 5.77 9.73
C TYR A 107 1.99 4.88 9.37
N VAL A 108 2.55 5.04 8.17
CA VAL A 108 3.71 4.30 7.68
C VAL A 108 5.00 5.03 8.04
N THR A 109 5.96 4.32 8.63
CA THR A 109 7.24 4.90 9.08
C THR A 109 8.41 4.66 8.11
N SER A 110 8.29 3.66 7.24
CA SER A 110 9.31 3.33 6.27
C SER A 110 8.69 2.50 5.15
N VAL A 111 9.27 2.61 3.96
CA VAL A 111 9.04 1.67 2.88
C VAL A 111 10.39 1.22 2.38
N THR A 112 10.68 -0.07 2.48
CA THR A 112 11.99 -0.66 2.17
C THR A 112 11.89 -1.59 0.98
N VAL A 113 12.88 -1.56 0.09
CA VAL A 113 13.08 -2.59 -0.95
C VAL A 113 14.14 -3.57 -0.49
N SER A 114 13.93 -4.86 -0.69
CA SER A 114 14.90 -5.90 -0.32
C SER A 114 16.12 -5.93 -1.26
N ASP A 115 17.25 -6.39 -0.73
CA ASP A 115 18.53 -6.61 -1.43
C ASP A 115 18.85 -8.10 -1.64
N ASP A 116 17.83 -8.96 -1.49
CA ASP A 116 17.93 -10.42 -1.56
C ASP A 116 17.84 -10.96 -3.01
N GLY A 117 17.67 -10.08 -3.99
CA GLY A 117 17.41 -10.45 -5.38
C GLY A 117 15.96 -10.83 -5.67
N LEU A 118 15.05 -10.67 -4.71
CA LEU A 118 13.60 -10.89 -4.89
C LEU A 118 12.84 -9.58 -5.10
N GLY A 119 13.42 -8.41 -4.78
CA GLY A 119 12.80 -7.11 -5.03
C GLY A 119 11.56 -6.83 -4.19
N THR A 120 11.47 -7.45 -3.02
CA THR A 120 10.32 -7.35 -2.13
C THR A 120 10.21 -5.94 -1.53
N ILE A 121 9.04 -5.32 -1.66
CA ILE A 121 8.77 -3.97 -1.13
C ILE A 121 7.97 -4.13 0.16
N THR A 122 8.46 -3.59 1.29
CA THR A 122 7.79 -3.68 2.60
C THR A 122 7.51 -2.30 3.15
N ALA A 123 6.24 -1.98 3.42
CA ALA A 123 5.82 -0.79 4.15
C ALA A 123 5.54 -1.15 5.62
N GLU A 124 6.22 -0.49 6.54
CA GLU A 124 6.05 -0.71 7.99
C GLU A 124 5.20 0.38 8.62
N PHE A 125 4.25 -0.02 9.47
CA PHE A 125 3.38 0.89 10.19
C PHE A 125 4.00 1.27 11.54
N GLY A 126 4.28 2.55 11.74
CA GLY A 126 4.84 3.07 13.00
C GLY A 126 3.78 3.52 14.01
N SER A 127 2.53 3.71 13.58
CA SER A 127 1.46 4.22 14.44
C SER A 127 0.06 3.78 14.00
N GLY A 128 -0.97 4.15 14.76
CA GLY A 128 -2.36 3.82 14.48
C GLY A 128 -2.75 2.41 14.94
N ASN A 129 -3.78 1.84 14.32
CA ASN A 129 -4.31 0.52 14.67
C ASN A 129 -3.39 -0.62 14.25
N HIS A 130 -2.43 -0.34 13.37
CA HIS A 130 -1.51 -1.32 12.79
C HIS A 130 -0.05 -1.07 13.22
N ALA A 131 0.20 -0.35 14.31
CA ALA A 131 1.57 -0.08 14.74
C ALA A 131 2.38 -1.39 14.95
N GLY A 132 3.58 -1.45 14.39
CA GLY A 132 4.44 -2.64 14.39
C GLY A 132 4.06 -3.72 13.37
N LYS A 133 3.06 -3.44 12.52
CA LYS A 133 2.63 -4.31 11.41
C LYS A 133 3.25 -3.87 10.09
N PHE A 134 3.10 -4.68 9.05
CA PHE A 134 3.59 -4.38 7.71
C PHE A 134 2.59 -4.77 6.63
N VAL A 135 2.78 -4.19 5.45
CA VAL A 135 2.24 -4.65 4.17
C VAL A 135 3.41 -4.85 3.22
N ARG A 136 3.41 -5.94 2.48
CA ARG A 136 4.51 -6.34 1.62
C ARG A 136 4.00 -6.67 0.22
N LEU A 137 4.77 -6.25 -0.78
CA LEU A 137 4.53 -6.50 -2.19
C LEU A 137 5.71 -7.25 -2.76
N THR A 138 5.48 -8.49 -3.17
CA THR A 138 6.50 -9.37 -3.74
C THR A 138 6.30 -9.43 -5.25
N PRO A 139 7.29 -9.01 -6.06
CA PRO A 139 7.16 -9.12 -7.49
C PRO A 139 7.30 -10.58 -7.94
N VAL A 140 6.44 -10.99 -8.86
CA VAL A 140 6.49 -12.29 -9.53
C VAL A 140 6.69 -12.03 -11.02
N PRO A 141 7.91 -12.21 -11.55
CA PRO A 141 8.16 -12.06 -12.97
C PRO A 141 7.47 -13.21 -13.72
N VAL A 142 6.78 -12.87 -14.80
CA VAL A 142 6.15 -13.85 -15.69
C VAL A 142 6.96 -13.90 -16.98
N ALA A 143 7.14 -15.10 -17.54
CA ALA A 143 7.95 -15.32 -18.75
C ALA A 143 7.59 -14.45 -19.98
N SER A 144 6.40 -13.81 -19.97
CA SER A 144 5.92 -12.89 -21.01
C SER A 144 6.38 -11.43 -20.85
N GLY A 145 7.30 -11.14 -19.92
CA GLY A 145 7.83 -9.79 -19.70
C GLY A 145 6.95 -8.88 -18.84
N SER A 146 5.88 -9.42 -18.24
CA SER A 146 5.09 -8.73 -17.22
C SER A 146 5.58 -9.10 -15.82
N ILE A 147 5.37 -8.19 -14.87
CA ILE A 147 5.65 -8.41 -13.45
C ILE A 147 4.33 -8.21 -12.71
N TYR A 148 3.85 -9.26 -12.05
CA TYR A 148 2.74 -9.16 -11.10
C TYR A 148 3.28 -8.91 -9.70
N PHE A 149 2.46 -8.38 -8.79
CA PHE A 149 2.87 -8.15 -7.40
C PHE A 149 1.87 -8.82 -6.47
N ASP A 150 2.31 -9.89 -5.82
CA ASP A 150 1.57 -10.50 -4.73
C ASP A 150 1.65 -9.60 -3.50
N CYS A 151 0.52 -9.42 -2.81
CA CYS A 151 0.47 -8.67 -1.57
C CYS A 151 0.27 -9.60 -0.37
N ASP A 152 1.06 -9.39 0.69
CA ASP A 152 0.90 -10.07 1.97
C ASP A 152 1.02 -9.07 3.14
N SER A 153 0.37 -9.37 4.27
CA SER A 153 0.46 -8.53 5.46
C SER A 153 0.17 -9.27 6.75
N ASP A 154 0.73 -8.80 7.86
CA ASP A 154 0.47 -9.33 9.21
C ASP A 154 -0.63 -8.55 9.97
N ILE A 155 -1.35 -7.70 9.24
CA ILE A 155 -2.57 -7.01 9.69
C ILE A 155 -3.67 -8.05 9.89
N GLU A 156 -4.52 -7.87 10.91
CA GLU A 156 -5.68 -8.74 11.15
C GLU A 156 -6.59 -8.83 9.90
N GLU A 157 -7.05 -10.04 9.58
CA GLU A 157 -7.85 -10.34 8.38
C GLU A 157 -9.06 -9.40 8.21
N SER A 158 -9.69 -9.01 9.33
CA SER A 158 -10.84 -8.11 9.35
C SER A 158 -10.52 -6.69 8.85
N TYR A 159 -9.26 -6.24 8.95
CA TYR A 159 -8.81 -4.90 8.54
C TYR A 159 -7.86 -4.90 7.35
N ARG A 160 -7.43 -6.08 6.91
CA ARG A 160 -6.50 -6.24 5.79
C ARG A 160 -7.13 -5.81 4.46
N PRO A 161 -6.36 -5.16 3.55
CA PRO A 161 -6.79 -4.94 2.17
C PRO A 161 -7.09 -6.26 1.48
N LYS A 162 -8.18 -6.34 0.72
CA LYS A 162 -8.61 -7.60 0.07
C LYS A 162 -7.59 -8.19 -0.90
N GLU A 163 -6.72 -7.35 -1.44
CA GLU A 163 -5.65 -7.75 -2.35
C GLU A 163 -4.50 -8.44 -1.63
N CYS A 164 -4.42 -8.33 -0.30
CA CYS A 164 -3.34 -8.87 0.50
C CYS A 164 -3.79 -10.11 1.26
N VAL A 165 -2.95 -11.14 1.27
CA VAL A 165 -3.16 -12.38 2.04
C VAL A 165 -2.38 -12.35 3.36
N GLU A 166 -2.47 -13.42 4.16
CA GLU A 166 -1.74 -13.50 5.43
C GLU A 166 -0.26 -13.62 5.16
N GLY A 167 0.49 -12.61 5.61
CA GLY A 167 1.94 -12.63 5.61
C GLY A 167 2.45 -13.16 6.94
N THR A 168 3.30 -14.17 6.91
CA THR A 168 4.20 -14.43 8.04
C THR A 168 5.21 -13.28 8.11
N SER A 169 5.57 -12.87 9.32
CA SER A 169 6.65 -11.90 9.55
C SER A 169 7.94 -12.42 8.91
N GLY A 170 8.24 -11.97 7.68
CA GLY A 170 9.29 -12.56 6.85
C GLY A 170 8.85 -13.83 6.11
N PRO A 171 9.41 -14.11 4.92
CA PRO A 171 9.30 -15.45 4.34
C PRO A 171 9.93 -16.44 5.32
N THR A 172 9.28 -17.58 5.54
CA THR A 172 9.93 -18.65 6.28
C THR A 172 11.19 -19.09 5.52
N ALA A 173 12.22 -19.56 6.23
CA ALA A 173 13.41 -20.11 5.57
C ALA A 173 13.08 -21.21 4.54
N LEU A 174 11.92 -21.87 4.70
CA LEU A 174 11.38 -22.87 3.78
C LEU A 174 10.89 -22.24 2.46
N GLU A 175 10.22 -21.09 2.51
CA GLU A 175 9.68 -20.40 1.33
C GLU A 175 10.79 -19.72 0.51
N ILE A 176 11.78 -19.10 1.17
CA ILE A 176 13.01 -18.65 0.49
C ILE A 176 13.74 -19.83 -0.15
N ALA A 177 13.85 -20.96 0.55
CA ALA A 177 14.51 -22.14 0.03
C ALA A 177 13.75 -22.73 -1.17
N GLN A 178 12.42 -22.69 -1.19
CA GLN A 178 11.61 -23.17 -2.30
C GLN A 178 11.70 -22.25 -3.52
N ALA A 179 11.65 -20.94 -3.35
CA ALA A 179 11.84 -19.98 -4.45
C ALA A 179 13.24 -20.08 -5.07
N ALA A 180 14.28 -20.14 -4.23
CA ALA A 180 15.66 -20.33 -4.68
C ALA A 180 15.87 -21.69 -5.38
N LEU A 181 15.15 -22.74 -4.97
CA LEU A 181 15.22 -24.06 -5.59
C LEU A 181 14.63 -24.07 -7.00
N GLU A 182 13.53 -23.36 -7.25
CA GLU A 182 12.96 -23.27 -8.61
C GLU A 182 13.89 -22.49 -9.55
N THR A 183 14.50 -21.40 -9.09
CA THR A 183 15.50 -20.66 -9.88
C THR A 183 16.76 -21.50 -10.16
N ALA A 184 17.21 -22.30 -9.19
CA ALA A 184 18.34 -23.21 -9.37
C ALA A 184 18.04 -24.33 -10.38
N LYS A 185 16.79 -24.81 -10.45
CA LYS A 185 16.36 -25.80 -11.45
C LYS A 185 16.42 -25.25 -12.87
N GLU A 186 15.97 -24.02 -13.09
CA GLU A 186 16.02 -23.36 -14.41
C GLU A 186 17.48 -23.13 -14.88
N ALA A 187 18.36 -22.76 -13.95
CA ALA A 187 19.79 -22.64 -14.22
C ALA A 187 20.43 -23.99 -14.59
N LEU A 188 20.01 -25.09 -13.95
CA LEU A 188 20.51 -26.43 -14.23
C LEU A 188 20.12 -26.92 -15.63
N VAL A 189 18.85 -26.72 -16.02
CA VAL A 189 18.35 -27.07 -17.36
C VAL A 189 19.12 -26.31 -18.45
N THR A 190 19.45 -25.04 -18.17
CA THR A 190 20.26 -24.22 -19.09
C THR A 190 21.69 -24.75 -19.22
N ALA A 191 22.29 -25.21 -18.12
CA ALA A 191 23.63 -25.80 -18.13
C ALA A 191 23.67 -27.14 -18.88
N GLU A 192 22.65 -27.99 -18.73
CA GLU A 192 22.53 -29.26 -19.47
C GLU A 192 22.42 -29.02 -20.97
N SER A 193 21.57 -28.08 -21.41
CA SER A 193 21.45 -27.70 -22.82
C SER A 193 22.78 -27.21 -23.42
N ASN A 194 23.54 -26.40 -22.66
CA ASN A 194 24.85 -25.91 -23.10
C ASN A 194 25.88 -27.04 -23.25
N TYR A 195 25.82 -28.05 -22.39
CA TYR A 195 26.68 -29.24 -22.48
C TYR A 195 26.37 -30.08 -23.72
N ASP A 196 25.09 -30.34 -23.99
CA ASP A 196 24.65 -31.11 -25.16
C ASP A 196 25.05 -30.41 -26.47
N ASN A 197 24.90 -29.09 -26.53
CA ASN A 197 25.32 -28.30 -27.69
C ASN A 197 26.84 -28.34 -27.92
N TYR A 198 27.63 -28.28 -26.84
CA TYR A 198 29.09 -28.39 -26.92
C TYR A 198 29.55 -29.78 -27.42
N PHE A 199 28.86 -30.84 -26.98
CA PHE A 199 29.17 -32.19 -27.45
C PHE A 199 28.78 -32.38 -28.93
N ALA A 200 27.63 -31.85 -29.33
CA ALA A 200 27.18 -31.87 -30.72
C ALA A 200 28.12 -31.09 -31.66
N SER A 201 28.61 -29.92 -31.24
CA SER A 201 29.52 -29.12 -32.07
C SER A 201 30.89 -29.77 -32.27
N ASN A 202 31.40 -30.49 -31.27
CA ASN A 202 32.76 -31.02 -31.29
C ASN A 202 32.88 -32.43 -31.85
N ASN A 203 31.77 -33.15 -31.99
CA ASN A 203 31.71 -34.46 -32.64
C ASN A 203 31.17 -34.40 -34.08
N ALA A 204 30.70 -33.24 -34.55
CA ALA A 204 30.28 -33.04 -35.93
C ALA A 204 31.46 -32.87 -36.92
N ASP A 205 32.70 -32.80 -36.44
CA ASP A 205 33.92 -32.57 -37.24
C ASP A 205 34.75 -33.85 -37.46
N TRP A 206 34.19 -35.04 -37.18
CA TRP A 206 34.87 -36.33 -37.34
C TRP A 206 34.34 -37.17 -38.51
N ASP A 207 33.73 -36.53 -39.52
CA ASP A 207 33.56 -37.17 -40.83
C ASP A 207 34.95 -37.29 -41.49
N ILE A 208 35.64 -38.39 -41.14
CA ILE A 208 36.83 -38.86 -41.83
C ILE A 208 36.35 -39.49 -43.14
N ASP A 209 36.49 -38.76 -44.25
CA ASP A 209 36.41 -39.27 -45.63
C ASP A 209 37.34 -40.48 -45.86
#